data_AF-A0A7X8WEQ9-F1
#
_entry.id   AF-A0A7X8WEQ9-F1
#
_cell.length_a   1.000
_cell.length_b   1.000
_cell.length_c   1.000
_cell.angle_alpha   90.00
_cell.angle_beta   90.00
_cell.angle_gamma   90.00
#
_symmetry.space_group_name_H-M   'P 1'
#
loop_
_entity.id
_entity.type
_entity.pdbx_description
1 polymer ?
#
loop_
_entity_poly.entity_id
_entity_poly.type
_entity_poly.pdbx_seq_one_letter_code
_entity_poly.pdbx_strand_id
1 'polypeptide(L)'
;MTVFEDIKREIPPLIRGLSFDGSLGLIVHTLEPGASALVLPSPSKGDSMKETAKAWQTLFDEYVKKERVYPATVGVGKLRYGLGTNYDEAVRGEGVSKLPTLPPALTRSDVVRDKVAIVTGGAQGFGEGMVRSLVEHGAFVYVADLNREGAQALASELNHDAMITVAKAVEVNVTDEASVQAMMDTVVSEVGGVDLFISNAGVLRAGSVKTMSLKD
;
A
#
# COMPACT_ATOMS: atom_id res chain seq x y z
N MET A 1 4.92 23.26 -2.46
CA MET A 1 3.62 22.98 -3.09
C MET A 1 2.63 22.82 -1.95
N THR A 2 1.87 23.88 -1.67
CA THR A 2 0.63 23.82 -0.88
C THR A 2 -0.44 23.31 -1.86
N VAL A 3 -1.31 22.37 -1.53
CA VAL A 3 -2.55 22.54 -0.78
C VAL A 3 -3.05 21.13 -0.45
N PHE A 4 -3.56 20.92 0.77
CA PHE A 4 -4.42 19.77 1.05
C PHE A 4 -5.75 19.93 0.30
N GLU A 5 -5.86 19.34 -0.88
CA GLU A 5 -7.06 19.41 -1.73
C GLU A 5 -8.06 18.33 -1.35
N ASP A 6 -7.57 17.11 -1.13
CA ASP A 6 -8.33 16.01 -0.55
C ASP A 6 -7.57 15.41 0.63
N ILE A 7 -7.93 15.87 1.82
CA ILE A 7 -7.35 15.44 3.09
C ILE A 7 -7.40 13.91 3.26
N LYS A 8 -8.45 13.23 2.75
CA LYS A 8 -8.56 11.77 2.90
C LYS A 8 -7.52 11.03 2.05
N ARG A 9 -7.17 11.57 0.89
CA ARG A 9 -6.19 10.98 -0.02
C ARG A 9 -4.75 11.29 0.41
N GLU A 10 -4.52 12.46 0.98
CA GLU A 10 -3.16 12.96 1.24
C GLU A 10 -2.61 12.58 2.62
N ILE A 11 -3.47 12.31 3.61
CA ILE A 11 -3.02 11.90 4.94
C ILE A 11 -2.36 10.51 4.96
N PRO A 12 -2.92 9.45 4.35
CA PRO A 12 -2.33 8.11 4.45
C PRO A 12 -0.86 8.03 4.00
N PRO A 13 -0.44 8.65 2.88
CA PRO A 13 0.97 8.78 2.52
C PRO A 13 1.84 9.46 3.56
N LEU A 14 1.35 10.57 4.14
CA LEU A 14 2.10 11.31 5.14
C LEU A 14 2.31 10.46 6.39
N ILE A 15 1.27 9.76 6.86
CA ILE A 15 1.37 8.85 8.01
C ILE A 15 2.32 7.70 7.72
N ARG A 16 2.22 7.07 6.55
CA ARG A 16 3.14 5.99 6.14
C ARG A 16 4.58 6.46 6.19
N GLY A 17 4.83 7.67 5.68
CA GLY A 17 6.13 8.32 5.70
C GLY A 17 6.73 8.49 7.10
N LEU A 18 5.93 8.68 8.15
CA LEU A 18 6.42 8.83 9.53
C LEU A 18 7.13 7.57 10.05
N SER A 19 6.74 6.41 9.52
CA SER A 19 7.29 5.11 9.89
C SER A 19 8.38 4.61 8.93
N PHE A 20 8.71 5.39 7.89
CA PHE A 20 9.65 4.98 6.86
C PHE A 20 11.10 5.01 7.37
N ASP A 21 11.76 3.86 7.36
CA ASP A 21 13.13 3.69 7.89
C ASP A 21 14.24 3.79 6.82
N GLY A 22 13.89 4.21 5.59
CA GLY A 22 14.78 4.18 4.44
C GLY A 22 14.58 2.95 3.54
N SER A 23 13.85 1.93 4.01
CA SER A 23 13.54 0.72 3.25
C SER A 23 12.05 0.36 3.29
N LEU A 24 11.39 0.49 4.44
CA LEU A 24 10.02 0.04 4.68
C LEU A 24 9.23 1.08 5.46
N GLY A 25 7.99 1.32 5.05
CA GLY A 25 6.97 2.03 5.82
C GLY A 25 5.86 1.06 6.24
N LEU A 26 5.23 1.30 7.39
CA LEU A 26 4.08 0.53 7.85
C LEU A 26 2.87 0.73 6.92
N ILE A 27 2.06 -0.31 6.77
CA ILE A 27 0.75 -0.19 6.13
C ILE A 27 -0.12 0.75 6.98
N VAL A 28 -0.83 1.65 6.30
CA VAL A 28 -1.76 2.60 6.91
C VAL A 28 -3.15 2.33 6.37
N HIS A 29 -4.08 1.94 7.24
CA HIS A 29 -5.46 1.65 6.86
C HIS A 29 -6.43 2.63 7.52
N THR A 30 -7.47 3.07 6.81
CA THR A 30 -8.50 3.94 7.40
C THR A 30 -9.40 3.13 8.32
N LEU A 31 -9.67 3.64 9.52
CA LEU A 31 -10.53 3.01 10.53
C LEU A 31 -11.82 3.80 10.75
N GLU A 32 -12.80 3.12 11.33
CA GLU A 32 -13.99 3.77 11.89
C GLU A 32 -13.61 4.76 13.02
N PRO A 33 -14.45 5.79 13.29
CA PRO A 33 -14.20 6.74 14.37
C PRO A 33 -14.01 6.06 15.73
N GLY A 34 -12.97 6.45 16.47
CA GLY A 34 -12.62 5.85 17.76
C GLY A 34 -11.53 6.60 18.51
N ALA A 35 -10.99 6.00 19.56
CA ALA A 35 -9.79 6.51 20.22
C ALA A 35 -8.55 6.29 19.34
N SER A 36 -7.51 7.09 19.53
CA SER A 36 -6.22 6.90 18.86
C SER A 36 -5.09 6.90 19.88
N ALA A 37 -4.12 6.02 19.68
CA ALA A 37 -2.92 5.95 20.51
C ALA A 37 -2.06 7.22 20.37
N LEU A 38 -1.92 7.72 19.14
CA LEU A 38 -1.29 8.99 18.82
C LEU A 38 -2.30 9.92 18.14
N VAL A 39 -2.37 11.17 18.56
CA VAL A 39 -3.20 12.20 17.91
C VAL A 39 -2.28 13.24 17.31
N LEU A 40 -2.38 13.42 16.00
CA LEU A 40 -1.64 14.42 15.24
C LEU A 40 -2.53 15.64 14.97
N PRO A 41 -1.95 16.86 14.95
CA PRO A 41 -2.71 18.07 14.65
C PRO A 41 -3.25 18.03 13.21
N SER A 42 -4.53 18.40 13.04
CA SER A 42 -5.14 18.50 11.71
C SER A 42 -4.46 19.60 10.89
N PRO A 43 -4.07 19.33 9.63
CA PRO A 43 -3.59 20.38 8.75
C PRO A 43 -4.74 21.31 8.36
N SER A 44 -4.42 22.58 8.19
CA SER A 44 -5.31 23.61 7.67
C SER A 44 -5.11 23.82 6.17
N LYS A 45 -6.14 24.37 5.51
CA LYS A 45 -6.04 24.72 4.09
C LYS A 45 -4.93 25.75 3.88
N GLY A 46 -3.93 25.40 3.06
CA GLY A 46 -2.77 26.25 2.78
C GLY A 46 -1.53 25.90 3.60
N ASP A 47 -1.61 24.96 4.53
CA ASP A 47 -0.43 24.46 5.24
C ASP A 47 0.56 23.78 4.29
N SER A 48 1.84 23.92 4.59
CA SER A 48 2.90 23.24 3.86
C SER A 48 2.97 21.77 4.27
N MET A 49 2.75 20.85 3.31
CA MET A 49 2.90 19.41 3.53
C MET A 49 4.22 19.04 4.20
N LYS A 50 5.32 19.70 3.81
CA LYS A 50 6.66 19.46 4.37
C LYS A 50 6.74 19.84 5.85
N GLU A 51 6.14 20.96 6.23
CA GLU A 51 6.14 21.44 7.61
C GLU A 51 5.21 20.59 8.48
N THR A 52 4.03 20.24 7.96
CA THR A 52 3.11 19.27 8.60
C THR A 52 3.80 17.94 8.84
N ALA A 53 4.44 17.36 7.82
CA ALA A 53 5.16 16.10 7.94
C ALA A 53 6.28 16.18 8.98
N LYS A 54 7.05 17.27 9.00
CA LYS A 54 8.11 17.47 9.99
C LYS A 54 7.56 17.58 11.42
N ALA A 55 6.46 18.31 11.61
CA ALA A 55 5.83 18.44 12.92
C ALA A 55 5.27 17.10 13.41
N TRP A 56 4.64 16.34 12.50
CA TRP A 56 4.12 15.01 12.79
C TRP A 56 5.24 14.01 13.09
N GLN A 57 6.36 14.08 12.38
CA GLN A 57 7.54 13.22 12.64
C GLN A 57 8.04 13.40 14.05
N THR A 58 8.17 14.64 14.54
CA THR A 58 8.61 14.91 15.92
C THR A 58 7.70 14.23 16.95
N LEU A 59 6.38 14.37 16.80
CA LEU A 59 5.40 13.75 17.71
C LEU A 59 5.44 12.22 17.64
N PHE A 60 5.58 11.68 16.43
CA PHE A 60 5.68 10.25 16.20
C PHE A 60 6.96 9.67 16.84
N ASP A 61 8.10 10.32 16.64
CA ASP A 61 9.39 9.90 17.22
C ASP A 61 9.39 9.99 18.75
N GLU A 62 8.77 11.03 19.32
CA GLU A 62 8.59 11.16 20.77
C GLU A 62 7.74 10.02 21.34
N TYR A 63 6.65 9.66 20.67
CA TYR A 63 5.82 8.52 21.04
C TYR A 63 6.64 7.22 21.00
N VAL A 64 7.29 6.93 19.87
CA VAL A 64 8.07 5.70 19.68
C VAL A 64 9.20 5.60 20.70
N LYS A 65 9.89 6.71 21.00
CA LYS A 65 10.95 6.75 22.01
C LYS A 65 10.41 6.46 23.42
N LYS A 66 9.25 7.00 23.76
CA LYS A 66 8.63 6.85 25.09
C LYS A 66 8.05 5.46 25.30
N GLU A 67 7.22 5.00 24.37
CA GLU A 67 6.47 3.75 24.48
C GLU A 67 7.27 2.54 23.97
N ARG A 68 8.37 2.76 23.23
CA ARG A 68 9.24 1.74 22.62
C ARG A 68 8.55 0.83 21.61
N VAL A 69 7.38 1.25 21.12
CA VAL A 69 6.57 0.59 20.09
C VAL A 69 5.99 1.64 19.13
N TYR A 70 5.59 1.23 17.94
CA TYR A 70 4.83 2.11 17.04
C TYR A 70 3.39 2.29 17.55
N PRO A 71 2.75 3.46 17.32
CA PRO A 71 1.34 3.63 17.66
C PRO A 71 0.50 2.73 16.77
N ALA A 72 -0.34 1.89 17.37
CA ALA A 72 -1.27 1.03 16.64
C ALA A 72 -2.32 1.84 15.86
N THR A 73 -2.66 3.03 16.36
CA THR A 73 -3.59 3.95 15.72
C THR A 73 -3.13 5.40 15.78
N VAL A 74 -3.36 6.12 14.68
CA VAL A 74 -3.09 7.55 14.52
C VAL A 74 -4.41 8.27 14.20
N GLY A 75 -4.69 9.34 14.93
CA GLY A 75 -5.84 10.20 14.70
C GLY A 75 -5.44 11.55 14.12
N VAL A 76 -6.16 12.01 13.09
CA VAL A 76 -6.02 13.36 12.52
C VAL A 76 -7.41 14.00 12.45
N GLY A 77 -7.72 14.90 13.38
CA GLY A 77 -9.07 15.45 13.51
C GLY A 77 -10.11 14.37 13.76
N LYS A 78 -11.04 14.17 12.80
CA LYS A 78 -12.07 13.12 12.85
C LYS A 78 -11.63 11.80 12.19
N LEU A 79 -10.52 11.80 11.46
CA LEU A 79 -10.03 10.64 10.71
C LEU A 79 -9.20 9.75 11.63
N ARG A 80 -9.29 8.44 11.40
CA ARG A 80 -8.61 7.42 12.17
C ARG A 80 -7.88 6.48 11.22
N TYR A 81 -6.67 6.12 11.60
CA TYR A 81 -5.82 5.25 10.82
C TYR A 81 -5.20 4.20 11.74
N GLY A 82 -5.24 2.95 11.31
CA GLY A 82 -4.50 1.87 11.93
C GLY A 82 -3.18 1.67 11.21
N LEU A 83 -2.15 1.30 11.95
CA LEU A 83 -0.82 1.04 11.44
C LEU A 83 -0.51 -0.45 11.63
N GLY A 84 0.20 -1.04 10.67
CA GLY A 84 0.54 -2.46 10.73
C GLY A 84 1.73 -2.83 9.88
N THR A 85 2.39 -3.93 10.23
CA THR A 85 3.38 -4.56 9.36
C THR A 85 2.75 -5.31 8.21
N ASN A 86 1.57 -5.85 8.46
CA ASN A 86 0.69 -6.51 7.51
C ASN A 86 -0.67 -5.80 7.51
N TYR A 87 -1.50 -6.18 6.53
CA TYR A 87 -2.80 -5.57 6.32
C TYR A 87 -3.74 -5.76 7.51
N ASP A 88 -3.80 -6.96 8.09
CA ASP A 88 -4.73 -7.29 9.16
C ASP A 88 -4.42 -6.58 10.49
N GLU A 89 -3.15 -6.29 10.76
CA GLU A 89 -2.75 -5.41 11.87
C GLU A 89 -3.28 -3.99 11.69
N ALA A 90 -3.06 -3.42 10.50
CA ALA A 90 -3.50 -2.06 10.19
C ALA A 90 -5.03 -1.95 10.24
N VAL A 91 -5.75 -2.98 9.80
CA VAL A 91 -7.22 -3.03 9.87
C VAL A 91 -7.72 -3.14 11.31
N ARG A 92 -7.06 -3.91 12.17
CA ARG A 92 -7.47 -4.05 13.58
C ARG A 92 -7.12 -2.82 14.41
N GLY A 93 -5.98 -2.19 14.16
CA GLY A 93 -5.51 -1.04 14.93
C GLY A 93 -5.16 -1.38 16.39
N GLU A 94 -4.82 -2.64 16.68
CA GLU A 94 -4.61 -3.14 18.05
C GLU A 94 -3.12 -3.32 18.40
N GLY A 95 -2.23 -3.31 17.41
CA GLY A 95 -0.79 -3.46 17.61
C GLY A 95 -0.01 -3.52 16.30
N VAL A 96 1.28 -3.22 16.38
CA VAL A 96 2.23 -3.33 15.27
C VAL A 96 3.31 -4.34 15.66
N SER A 97 3.45 -5.43 14.91
CA SER A 97 4.42 -6.50 15.25
C SER A 97 5.87 -6.09 15.00
N LYS A 98 6.13 -5.09 14.14
CA LYS A 98 7.48 -4.58 13.89
C LYS A 98 7.95 -3.75 15.08
N LEU A 99 9.10 -4.14 15.63
CA LEU A 99 9.84 -3.29 16.55
C LEU A 99 10.50 -2.16 15.76
N PRO A 100 10.61 -0.93 16.32
CA PRO A 100 11.26 0.21 15.67
C PRO A 100 12.73 -0.04 15.26
N THR A 101 13.34 -1.09 15.80
CA THR A 101 14.71 -1.52 15.49
C THR A 101 14.67 -2.98 15.03
N LEU A 102 14.48 -3.20 13.73
CA LEU A 102 14.79 -4.49 13.11
C LEU A 102 15.98 -4.33 12.16
N PRO A 103 16.88 -5.33 12.10
CA PRO A 103 17.98 -5.29 11.16
C PRO A 103 17.45 -5.29 9.71
N PRO A 104 18.21 -4.72 8.75
CA PRO A 104 17.84 -4.73 7.33
C PRO A 104 17.73 -6.17 6.80
N ALA A 105 17.07 -6.33 5.64
CA ALA A 105 16.91 -7.61 4.96
C ALA A 105 18.22 -8.40 4.94
N LEU A 106 18.21 -9.56 5.61
CA LEU A 106 19.41 -10.36 5.87
C LEU A 106 19.77 -11.28 4.69
N THR A 107 18.80 -11.55 3.82
CA THR A 107 18.97 -12.41 2.64
C THR A 107 18.34 -11.79 1.40
N ARG A 108 18.71 -12.29 0.21
CA ARG A 108 18.06 -11.89 -1.06
C ARG A 108 16.56 -12.24 -1.07
N SER A 109 16.17 -13.32 -0.39
CA SER A 109 14.78 -13.74 -0.30
C SER A 109 13.93 -12.79 0.55
N ASP A 110 14.53 -12.01 1.46
CA ASP A 110 13.81 -11.07 2.31
C ASP A 110 13.66 -9.67 1.71
N VAL A 111 14.18 -9.43 0.50
CA VAL A 111 14.24 -8.09 -0.11
C VAL A 111 12.85 -7.48 -0.30
N VAL A 112 11.80 -8.30 -0.48
CA VAL A 112 10.41 -7.84 -0.66
C VAL A 112 9.51 -8.06 0.55
N ARG A 113 10.06 -8.57 1.65
CA ARG A 113 9.29 -8.82 2.87
C ARG A 113 8.66 -7.52 3.39
N ASP A 114 7.39 -7.60 3.77
CA ASP A 114 6.55 -6.51 4.27
C ASP A 114 6.37 -5.33 3.29
N LYS A 115 6.76 -5.50 2.02
CA LYS A 115 6.57 -4.47 1.00
C LYS A 115 5.18 -4.56 0.38
N VAL A 116 4.63 -3.40 0.03
CA VAL A 116 3.41 -3.29 -0.78
C VAL A 116 3.80 -3.28 -2.26
N ALA A 117 3.30 -4.26 -3.02
CA ALA A 117 3.51 -4.38 -4.45
C ALA A 117 2.21 -4.26 -5.25
N ILE A 118 2.30 -3.72 -6.46
CA ILE A 118 1.25 -3.79 -7.49
C ILE A 118 1.78 -4.58 -8.67
N VAL A 119 1.02 -5.56 -9.17
CA VAL A 119 1.33 -6.29 -10.41
C VAL A 119 0.17 -6.12 -11.40
N THR A 120 0.41 -5.43 -12.51
CA THR A 120 -0.60 -5.31 -13.58
C THR A 120 -0.63 -6.57 -14.46
N GLY A 121 -1.81 -6.97 -14.93
CA GLY A 121 -1.97 -8.27 -15.60
C GLY A 121 -1.73 -9.43 -14.64
N GLY A 122 -1.97 -9.22 -13.34
CA GLY A 122 -1.61 -10.14 -12.26
C GLY A 122 -2.52 -11.36 -12.13
N ALA A 123 -3.65 -11.43 -12.84
CA ALA A 123 -4.63 -12.49 -12.65
C ALA A 123 -4.27 -13.81 -13.35
N GLN A 124 -3.26 -13.83 -14.23
CA GLN A 124 -2.89 -15.02 -15.00
C GLN A 124 -1.44 -15.02 -15.49
N GLY A 125 -0.97 -16.19 -15.96
CA GLY A 125 0.29 -16.33 -16.69
C GLY A 125 1.50 -15.85 -15.90
N PHE A 126 2.36 -15.05 -16.52
CA PHE A 126 3.55 -14.49 -15.85
C PHE A 126 3.18 -13.54 -14.69
N GLY A 127 2.08 -12.79 -14.82
CA GLY A 127 1.62 -11.89 -13.76
C GLY A 127 1.22 -12.65 -12.49
N GLU A 128 0.43 -13.71 -12.65
CA GLU A 128 0.07 -14.60 -11.54
C GLU A 128 1.33 -15.23 -10.91
N GLY A 129 2.27 -15.72 -11.73
CA GLY A 129 3.52 -16.27 -11.24
C GLY A 129 4.33 -15.27 -10.39
N MET A 130 4.37 -14.00 -10.80
CA MET A 130 5.00 -12.94 -10.02
C MET A 130 4.25 -12.63 -8.73
N VAL A 131 2.91 -12.56 -8.76
CA VAL A 131 2.09 -12.37 -7.55
C VAL A 131 2.37 -13.47 -6.53
N ARG A 132 2.32 -14.73 -6.95
CA ARG A 132 2.58 -15.89 -6.08
C ARG A 132 3.98 -15.83 -5.47
N SER A 133 4.99 -15.54 -6.29
CA SER A 133 6.37 -15.43 -5.82
C SER A 133 6.56 -14.27 -4.84
N LEU A 134 5.97 -13.10 -5.10
CA LEU A 134 6.05 -11.95 -4.17
C LEU A 134 5.40 -12.28 -2.82
N VAL A 135 4.22 -12.91 -2.83
CA VAL A 135 3.53 -13.34 -1.59
C VAL A 135 4.36 -14.38 -0.84
N GLU A 136 4.93 -15.37 -1.53
CA GLU A 136 5.83 -16.37 -0.93
C GLU A 136 7.03 -15.72 -0.21
N HIS A 137 7.53 -14.61 -0.75
CA HIS A 137 8.63 -13.83 -0.15
C HIS A 137 8.16 -12.76 0.84
N GLY A 138 6.88 -12.77 1.23
CA GLY A 138 6.31 -11.97 2.30
C GLY A 138 5.90 -10.55 1.91
N ALA A 139 5.71 -10.26 0.61
CA ALA A 139 5.12 -9.01 0.17
C ALA A 139 3.59 -9.06 0.29
N PHE A 140 2.98 -7.90 0.52
CA PHE A 140 1.55 -7.69 0.33
C PHE A 140 1.29 -7.23 -1.11
N VAL A 141 0.43 -7.92 -1.85
CA VAL A 141 0.30 -7.71 -3.30
C VAL A 141 -1.11 -7.29 -3.72
N TYR A 142 -1.19 -6.17 -4.43
CA TYR A 142 -2.36 -5.85 -5.25
C TYR A 142 -2.26 -6.57 -6.59
N VAL A 143 -3.19 -7.50 -6.81
CA VAL A 143 -3.43 -8.18 -8.10
C VAL A 143 -4.24 -7.22 -8.97
N ALA A 144 -3.54 -6.46 -9.81
CA ALA A 144 -4.15 -5.44 -10.65
C ALA A 144 -4.44 -6.02 -12.04
N ASP A 145 -5.71 -6.10 -12.43
CA ASP A 145 -6.07 -6.72 -13.71
C ASP A 145 -7.38 -6.15 -14.27
N LEU A 146 -7.55 -6.24 -15.59
CA LEU A 146 -8.84 -5.97 -16.24
C LEU A 146 -9.83 -7.11 -15.94
N ASN A 147 -9.32 -8.34 -15.81
CA ASN A 147 -10.10 -9.49 -15.34
C ASN A 147 -10.25 -9.45 -13.81
N ARG A 148 -11.21 -8.66 -13.34
CA ARG A 148 -11.51 -8.52 -11.90
C ARG A 148 -11.79 -9.86 -11.22
N GLU A 149 -12.56 -10.73 -11.84
CA GLU A 149 -12.94 -12.03 -11.25
C GLU A 149 -11.72 -12.92 -11.04
N GLY A 150 -10.84 -13.00 -12.04
CA GLY A 150 -9.58 -13.74 -11.94
C GLY A 150 -8.66 -13.19 -10.85
N ALA A 151 -8.53 -11.85 -10.77
CA ALA A 151 -7.76 -11.20 -9.72
C ALA A 151 -8.31 -11.51 -8.32
N GLN A 152 -9.64 -11.48 -8.16
CA GLN A 152 -10.32 -11.81 -6.90
C GLN A 152 -10.15 -13.27 -6.50
N ALA A 153 -10.25 -14.19 -7.46
CA ALA A 153 -10.06 -15.62 -7.24
C ALA A 153 -8.62 -15.89 -6.72
N LEU A 154 -7.61 -15.35 -7.42
CA LEU A 154 -6.21 -15.51 -7.02
C LEU A 154 -5.92 -14.91 -5.63
N ALA A 155 -6.40 -13.69 -5.37
CA ALA A 155 -6.21 -13.07 -4.07
C ALA A 155 -6.88 -13.88 -2.94
N SER A 156 -8.08 -14.42 -3.19
CA SER A 156 -8.81 -15.24 -2.21
C SER A 156 -8.10 -16.56 -1.92
N GLU A 157 -7.59 -17.22 -2.96
CA GLU A 157 -6.77 -18.44 -2.83
C GLU A 157 -5.53 -18.17 -1.96
N LEU A 158 -4.76 -17.13 -2.28
CA LEU A 158 -3.54 -16.78 -1.56
C LEU A 158 -3.82 -16.42 -0.09
N ASN A 159 -4.89 -15.67 0.17
CA ASN A 159 -5.28 -15.32 1.53
C ASN A 159 -5.75 -16.54 2.33
N HIS A 160 -6.44 -17.48 1.69
CA HIS A 160 -6.83 -18.74 2.32
C HIS A 160 -5.61 -19.55 2.73
N ASP A 161 -4.65 -19.74 1.82
CA ASP A 161 -3.43 -20.52 2.08
C ASP A 161 -2.55 -19.86 3.15
N ALA A 162 -2.46 -18.53 3.15
CA ALA A 162 -1.67 -17.78 4.12
C ALA A 162 -2.37 -17.60 5.49
N MET A 163 -3.69 -17.86 5.57
CA MET A 163 -4.53 -17.65 6.74
C MET A 163 -4.56 -16.19 7.26
N ILE A 164 -4.11 -15.24 6.44
CA ILE A 164 -4.09 -13.79 6.68
C ILE A 164 -4.26 -13.06 5.33
N THR A 165 -4.55 -11.76 5.37
CA THR A 165 -4.67 -10.96 4.14
C THR A 165 -3.30 -10.59 3.56
N VAL A 166 -2.83 -11.36 2.57
CA VAL A 166 -1.55 -11.16 1.84
C VAL A 166 -1.73 -10.57 0.45
N ALA A 167 -2.95 -10.61 -0.10
CA ALA A 167 -3.25 -10.08 -1.42
C ALA A 167 -4.65 -9.44 -1.49
N LYS A 168 -4.78 -8.45 -2.36
CA LYS A 168 -6.07 -7.84 -2.73
C LYS A 168 -6.18 -7.67 -4.23
N ALA A 169 -7.39 -7.82 -4.76
CA ALA A 169 -7.66 -7.55 -6.16
C ALA A 169 -7.99 -6.06 -6.37
N VAL A 170 -7.52 -5.50 -7.48
CA VAL A 170 -7.93 -4.17 -7.95
C VAL A 170 -8.16 -4.21 -9.46
N GLU A 171 -9.30 -3.71 -9.91
CA GLU A 171 -9.61 -3.66 -11.34
C GLU A 171 -8.87 -2.49 -11.98
N VAL A 172 -8.20 -2.73 -13.11
CA VAL A 172 -7.53 -1.67 -13.87
C VAL A 172 -7.53 -1.97 -15.37
N ASN A 173 -7.92 -0.97 -16.16
CA ASN A 173 -7.58 -0.90 -17.57
C ASN A 173 -6.32 -0.03 -17.73
N VAL A 174 -5.17 -0.67 -17.98
CA VAL A 174 -3.89 0.03 -18.11
C VAL A 174 -3.80 0.94 -19.33
N THR A 175 -4.72 0.84 -20.30
CA THR A 175 -4.78 1.76 -21.45
C THR A 175 -5.58 3.02 -21.15
N ASP A 176 -6.20 3.13 -19.98
CA ASP A 176 -7.02 4.25 -19.55
C ASP A 176 -6.38 4.92 -18.32
N GLU A 177 -5.88 6.15 -18.51
CA GLU A 177 -5.21 6.93 -17.48
C GLU A 177 -6.12 7.19 -16.26
N ALA A 178 -7.42 7.38 -16.47
CA ALA A 178 -8.37 7.58 -15.38
C ALA A 178 -8.54 6.29 -14.55
N SER A 179 -8.52 5.12 -15.20
CA SER A 179 -8.55 3.83 -14.53
C SER A 179 -7.29 3.58 -13.70
N VAL A 180 -6.11 3.92 -14.25
CA VAL A 180 -4.83 3.82 -13.51
C VAL A 180 -4.82 4.76 -12.30
N GLN A 181 -5.30 5.99 -12.46
CA GLN A 181 -5.42 6.95 -11.36
C GLN A 181 -6.34 6.42 -10.25
N ALA A 182 -7.51 5.88 -10.61
CA ALA A 182 -8.45 5.32 -9.64
C ALA A 182 -7.89 4.10 -8.88
N MET A 183 -7.12 3.23 -9.56
CA MET A 183 -6.40 2.14 -8.93
C MET A 183 -5.39 2.68 -7.90
N MET A 184 -4.58 3.67 -8.29
CA MET A 184 -3.58 4.27 -7.40
C MET A 184 -4.23 4.96 -6.19
N ASP A 185 -5.32 5.71 -6.40
CA ASP A 185 -6.08 6.35 -5.33
C ASP A 185 -6.61 5.31 -4.33
N THR A 186 -7.15 4.19 -4.84
CA THR A 186 -7.61 3.07 -4.02
C THR A 186 -6.46 2.51 -3.17
N VAL A 187 -5.35 2.12 -3.80
CA VAL A 187 -4.19 1.53 -3.11
C VAL A 187 -3.64 2.49 -2.05
N VAL A 188 -3.40 3.74 -2.42
CA VAL A 188 -2.86 4.75 -1.50
C VAL A 188 -3.80 5.00 -0.32
N SER A 189 -5.12 5.04 -0.55
CA SER A 189 -6.09 5.23 0.54
C SER A 189 -6.16 4.05 1.51
N GLU A 190 -5.89 2.83 1.03
CA GLU A 190 -6.03 1.60 1.81
C GLU A 190 -4.78 1.20 2.58
N VAL A 191 -3.59 1.50 2.04
CA VAL A 191 -2.30 1.06 2.64
C VAL A 191 -1.27 2.18 2.79
N GLY A 192 -1.59 3.40 2.38
CA GLY A 192 -0.74 4.59 2.52
C GLY A 192 0.31 4.76 1.43
N GLY A 193 0.58 3.76 0.58
CA GLY A 193 1.57 3.87 -0.48
C GLY A 193 1.99 2.54 -1.08
N VAL A 194 2.92 2.61 -2.03
CA VAL A 194 3.43 1.46 -2.80
C VAL A 194 4.95 1.45 -2.73
N ASP A 195 5.55 0.27 -2.58
CA ASP A 195 7.00 0.09 -2.58
C ASP A 195 7.51 -0.51 -3.90
N LEU A 196 6.70 -1.35 -4.57
CA LEU A 196 7.01 -1.93 -5.89
C LEU A 196 5.84 -1.79 -6.85
N PHE A 197 6.14 -1.42 -8.10
CA PHE A 197 5.18 -1.43 -9.19
C PHE A 197 5.73 -2.25 -10.35
N ILE A 198 5.01 -3.30 -10.74
CA ILE A 198 5.38 -4.20 -11.84
C ILE A 198 4.37 -4.00 -12.98
N SER A 199 4.80 -3.23 -13.99
CA SER A 199 4.06 -3.01 -15.23
C SER A 199 4.18 -4.23 -16.15
N ASN A 200 3.33 -5.23 -15.93
CA ASN A 200 3.37 -6.51 -16.66
C ASN A 200 2.22 -6.70 -17.66
N ALA A 201 1.08 -6.02 -17.47
CA ALA A 201 -0.05 -6.13 -18.39
C ALA A 201 0.37 -5.88 -19.85
N GLY A 202 0.07 -6.84 -20.73
CA GLY A 202 0.42 -6.77 -22.14
C GLY A 202 -0.30 -7.84 -22.93
N VAL A 203 -0.67 -7.49 -24.17
CA VAL A 203 -1.25 -8.43 -25.13
C VAL A 203 -0.33 -8.49 -26.34
N LEU A 204 0.10 -9.69 -26.72
CA LEU A 204 0.90 -9.90 -27.92
C LEU A 204 0.03 -10.48 -29.03
N ARG A 205 0.06 -9.85 -30.19
CA ARG A 205 -0.53 -10.39 -31.43
C ARG A 205 0.60 -10.82 -32.35
N ALA A 206 0.70 -12.13 -32.61
CA ALA A 206 1.66 -12.66 -33.56
C ALA A 206 1.08 -12.56 -34.98
N GLY A 207 1.80 -11.91 -35.90
CA GLY A 207 1.39 -11.76 -37.28
C GLY A 207 2.39 -10.95 -38.12
N SER A 208 2.24 -10.98 -39.43
CA SER A 208 3.00 -10.09 -40.31
C SER A 208 2.47 -8.67 -40.17
N VAL A 209 3.37 -7.69 -40.04
CA VAL A 209 3.03 -6.26 -40.04
C VAL A 209 2.23 -5.87 -41.30
N LYS A 210 2.39 -6.60 -42.41
CA LYS A 210 1.65 -6.36 -43.67
C LYS A 210 0.17 -6.78 -43.62
N THR A 211 -0.22 -7.62 -42.65
CA THR A 211 -1.56 -8.21 -42.56
C THR A 211 -2.29 -7.85 -41.26
N MET A 212 -1.65 -7.14 -40.34
CA MET A 212 -2.28 -6.65 -39.12
C MET A 212 -3.21 -5.46 -39.44
N SER A 213 -4.30 -5.37 -38.70
CA SER A 213 -5.24 -4.27 -38.83
C SER A 213 -4.70 -3.02 -38.12
N LEU A 214 -5.05 -1.81 -38.58
CA LEU A 214 -4.62 -0.55 -37.93
C LEU A 214 -5.12 -0.40 -36.49
N LYS A 215 -6.18 -1.12 -36.11
CA LYS A 215 -6.71 -1.12 -34.75
C LYS A 215 -5.81 -1.88 -33.76
N ASP A 216 -4.82 -2.61 -34.27
CA ASP A 216 -3.86 -3.42 -33.52
C ASP A 216 -2.45 -2.81 -33.58
#